data_AF-A0A7J4IAK3-F1
#
_entry.id   AF-A0A7J4IAK3-F1
#
_cell.length_a   1.000
_cell.length_b   1.000
_cell.length_c   1.000
_cell.angle_alpha   90.00
_cell.angle_beta   90.00
_cell.angle_gamma   90.00
#
_symmetry.space_group_name_H-M   'P 1'
#
loop_
_entity.id
_entity.type
_entity.pdbx_description
1 polymer ?
#
loop_
_entity_poly.entity_id
_entity_poly.type
_entity_poly.pdbx_seq_one_letter_code
_entity_poly.pdbx_strand_id
1 'polypeptide(L)' 'MVGRVDENLMVKLLDLIPNENTSVHQLCCKTGIDHRTIKKYIQLIVHVQNSPRLKLEIVGLRVLVRKEK' A
#
# COMPACT_ATOMS: atom_id res chain seq x y z
N MET A 1 17.90 -16.18 0.24
CA MET A 1 16.47 -16.17 0.64
C MET A 1 15.86 -14.88 0.11
N VAL A 2 15.14 -14.94 -1.00
CA VAL A 2 14.47 -13.78 -1.60
C VAL A 2 13.31 -13.44 -0.68
N GLY A 3 13.46 -12.36 0.09
CA GLY A 3 12.56 -11.98 1.17
C GLY A 3 11.14 -11.84 0.66
N ARG A 4 10.24 -12.66 1.21
CA ARG A 4 8.81 -12.38 1.17
C ARG A 4 8.65 -11.01 1.80
N VAL A 5 8.30 -10.01 1.00
CA VAL A 5 7.81 -8.74 1.50
C VAL A 5 6.59 -9.12 2.33
N ASP A 6 6.70 -9.00 3.66
CA ASP A 6 5.65 -9.37 4.59
C ASP A 6 4.41 -8.54 4.22
N GLU A 7 3.38 -9.17 3.65
CA GLU A 7 2.14 -8.48 3.25
C GLU A 7 1.52 -7.73 4.45
N ASN A 8 1.81 -8.18 5.66
CA ASN A 8 1.44 -7.53 6.91
C ASN A 8 2.13 -6.18 7.15
N LEU A 9 3.32 -5.93 6.58
CA LEU A 9 4.09 -4.72 6.83
C LEU A 9 3.40 -3.49 6.23
N MET A 10 2.87 -3.61 5.01
CA MET A 10 2.14 -2.53 4.36
C MET A 10 0.82 -2.22 5.07
N VAL A 11 0.10 -3.25 5.52
CA VAL A 11 -1.16 -3.09 6.28
C VAL A 11 -0.89 -2.43 7.63
N LYS A 12 0.13 -2.91 8.37
CA LYS A 12 0.55 -2.28 9.63
C LYS A 12 1.03 -0.84 9.45
N LEU A 13 1.72 -0.54 8.34
CA LEU A 13 2.11 0.83 8.01
C LEU A 13 0.89 1.72 7.77
N LEU A 14 -0.17 1.22 7.12
CA LEU A 14 -1.42 1.95 6.94
C LEU A 14 -2.10 2.27 8.28
N ASP A 15 -2.17 1.31 9.20
CA ASP A 15 -2.75 1.52 10.54
C ASP A 15 -1.95 2.51 11.39
N LEU A 16 -0.65 2.65 11.12
CA LEU A 16 0.25 3.56 11.82
C LEU A 16 0.28 4.98 11.25
N ILE A 17 -0.39 5.25 10.12
CA ILE A 17 -0.55 6.60 9.57
C ILE A 17 -1.77 7.24 10.26
N PRO A 18 -1.58 8.16 11.23
CA PRO A 18 -2.70 8.84 11.86
C PRO A 18 -3.32 9.87 10.90
N ASN A 19 -4.52 10.35 11.25
CA ASN A 19 -5.19 11.45 10.53
C ASN A 19 -4.48 12.82 10.69
N GLU A 20 -3.38 12.86 11.42
CA GLU A 20 -2.57 14.05 11.68
C GLU A 20 -1.24 14.00 10.90
N ASN A 21 -0.63 15.15 10.66
CA ASN A 21 0.65 15.26 9.95
C ASN A 21 1.76 14.51 10.70
N THR A 22 2.16 13.34 10.18
CA THR A 22 3.28 12.54 10.70
C THR A 22 4.41 12.51 9.69
N SER A 23 5.64 12.76 10.15
CA SER A 23 6.81 12.71 9.29
C SER A 23 7.27 11.27 9.02
N VAL A 24 7.91 11.05 7.86
CA VAL A 24 8.51 9.74 7.51
C VAL A 24 9.55 9.31 8.56
N HIS A 25 10.26 10.27 9.16
CA HIS A 25 11.20 10.02 10.24
C HIS A 25 10.52 9.43 11.48
N GLN A 26 9.38 10.00 11.91
CA GLN A 26 8.62 9.46 13.04
C GLN A 26 8.11 8.03 12.77
N LEU A 27 7.68 7.74 11.53
CA LEU A 27 7.28 6.39 11.12
C LEU A 27 8.46 5.41 11.13
N CYS A 28 9.65 5.86 10.70
CA CYS A 28 10.89 5.10 10.76
C CYS A 28 11.23 4.72 12.20
N CYS A 29 11.16 5.68 13.13
CA CYS A 29 11.43 5.43 14.55
C CYS A 29 10.43 4.45 15.19
N LYS A 30 9.14 4.53 14.83
CA LYS A 30 8.10 3.66 15.40
C LYS A 30 8.14 2.24 14.85
N THR A 31 8.49 2.06 13.58
CA THR A 31 8.42 0.76 12.89
C THR A 31 9.75 0.04 12.80
N GLY A 32 10.88 0.74 12.98
CA GLY A 32 12.22 0.21 12.73
C GLY A 32 12.51 -0.05 11.24
N ILE A 33 11.61 0.39 10.35
CA ILE A 33 11.76 0.21 8.90
C ILE A 33 12.57 1.38 8.34
N ASP A 34 13.49 1.07 7.44
CA ASP A 34 14.32 2.08 6.78
C ASP A 34 13.49 3.18 6.08
N HIS A 35 13.98 4.41 6.17
CA HIS A 35 13.35 5.60 5.61
C HIS A 35 13.04 5.46 4.11
N ARG A 36 13.94 4.85 3.32
CA ARG A 36 13.74 4.65 1.87
C ARG A 36 12.56 3.72 1.61
N THR A 37 12.43 2.69 2.42
CA THR A 37 11.38 1.68 2.32
C THR A 37 10.02 2.28 2.67
N ILE A 38 9.92 3.04 3.78
CA ILE A 38 8.68 3.74 4.16
C ILE A 38 8.25 4.71 3.08
N LYS A 39 9.18 5.53 2.57
CA LYS A 39 8.88 6.49 1.49
C LYS A 39 8.32 5.79 0.26
N LYS A 40 8.93 4.67 -0.15
CA LYS A 40 8.47 3.87 -1.31
C LYS A 40 7.06 3.32 -1.07
N TYR A 41 6.77 2.79 0.11
CA TYR A 41 5.45 2.26 0.41
C TYR A 41 4.36 3.33 0.47
N ILE A 42 4.64 4.48 1.10
CA ILE A 42 3.69 5.61 1.13
C ILE A 42 3.39 6.08 -0.30
N GLN A 43 4.41 6.24 -1.14
CA GLN A 43 4.20 6.62 -2.54
C GLN A 43 3.35 5.59 -3.30
N LEU A 44 3.55 4.30 -3.04
CA LEU A 44 2.76 3.25 -3.66
C LEU A 44 1.30 3.27 -3.18
N ILE A 45 1.07 3.48 -1.88
CA ILE A 45 -0.28 3.64 -1.30
C ILE A 45 -0.99 4.82 -1.95
N VAL A 46 -0.35 5.99 -2.01
CA VAL A 46 -0.90 7.19 -2.63
C VAL A 46 -1.21 6.95 -4.11
N HIS A 47 -0.31 6.27 -4.82
CA HIS A 47 -0.53 5.93 -6.22
C HIS A 47 -1.75 5.00 -6.41
N VAL A 48 -1.90 3.98 -5.56
CA VAL A 48 -3.05 3.07 -5.58
C VAL A 48 -4.34 3.79 -5.21
N GLN A 49 -4.32 4.68 -4.22
CA GLN A 49 -5.50 5.46 -3.80
C GLN A 49 -5.98 6.44 -4.88
N ASN A 50 -5.05 7.01 -5.66
CA ASN A 50 -5.36 7.92 -6.76
C ASN A 50 -5.58 7.19 -8.10
N SER A 51 -5.35 5.88 -8.16
CA SER A 51 -5.57 5.10 -9.38
C SER A 51 -7.04 4.72 -9.52
N PRO A 52 -7.56 4.65 -10.76
CA PRO A 52 -8.92 4.17 -11.01
C PRO A 52 -9.08 2.76 -10.45
N ARG A 53 -10.11 2.57 -9.62
CA ARG A 53 -10.39 1.28 -8.99
C ARG A 53 -10.60 0.21 -10.07
N LEU A 54 -10.13 -1.00 -9.83
CA LEU A 54 -10.34 -2.12 -10.75
C LEU A 54 -11.57 -2.90 -10.29
N LYS A 55 -12.51 -3.12 -11.20
CA LYS A 55 -13.66 -3.97 -10.98
C LYS A 55 -13.43 -5.32 -11.66
N LEU A 56 -13.52 -6.37 -10.86
CA LEU A 56 -13.52 -7.75 -11.34
C LEU A 56 -14.94 -8.14 -11.74
N GLU A 57 -15.09 -8.70 -12.94
CA GLU A 57 -16.36 -9.24 -13.43
C GLU A 57 -16.14 -10.69 -13.87
N ILE A 58 -16.89 -11.61 -13.25
CA ILE A 58 -16.83 -13.02 -13.61
C ILE A 58 -17.94 -13.30 -14.61
N VAL A 59 -17.57 -13.70 -15.82
CA VAL A 59 -18.49 -14.00 -16.93
C VAL A 59 -18.31 -15.47 -17.31
N GLY A 60 -19.17 -16.34 -16.76
CA GLY A 60 -19.06 -17.79 -16.92
C GLY A 60 -17.75 -18.32 -16.33
N LEU A 61 -16.90 -18.92 -17.17
CA LEU A 61 -15.57 -19.41 -16.79
C LEU A 61 -14.46 -18.34 -16.89
N ARG A 62 -14.79 -17.10 -17.30
CA ARG A 62 -13.81 -16.05 -17.54
C ARG A 62 -13.85 -15.01 -16.42
N VAL A 63 -12.67 -14.50 -16.06
CA VAL A 63 -12.51 -13.36 -15.14
C VAL A 63 -12.03 -12.16 -15.95
N LEU A 64 -12.84 -11.10 -15.98
CA LEU A 64 -12.56 -9.85 -16.67
C LEU A 64 -12.20 -8.77 -15.65
N VAL A 65 -11.28 -7.87 -16.00
CA VAL A 65 -10.89 -6.74 -15.17
C VAL A 65 -11.15 -5.46 -15.95
N ARG A 66 -11.91 -4.52 -15.38
CA ARG A 66 -12.16 -3.20 -15.98
C ARG A 66 -11.80 -2.08 -15.01
N LYS A 67 -11.38 -0.94 -15.54
CA LYS A 67 -11.21 0.29 -14.74
C LYS A 67 -12.59 0.88 -14.46
N GLU A 68 -12.84 1.21 -13.20
CA GLU A 68 -13.98 2.02 -12.78
C GLU A 68 -13.76 3.45 -13.30
N LYS A 69 -14.82 4.03 -13.90
CA LYS A 69 -14.77 5.32 -14.60
C LYS A 69 -15.05 6.46 -13.63
#